data_AF-A0A3D5X6X3-F1
#
_entry.id   AF-A0A3D5X6X3-F1
#
_cell.length_a   1.000
_cell.length_b   1.000
_cell.length_c   1.000
_cell.angle_alpha   90.00
_cell.angle_beta   90.00
_cell.angle_gamma   90.00
#
_symmetry.space_group_name_H-M   'P 1'
#
loop_
_entity.id
_entity.type
_entity.pdbx_description
1 polymer ?
#
loop_
_entity_poly.entity_id
_entity_poly.type
_entity_poly.pdbx_seq_one_letter_code
_entity_poly.pdbx_strand_id
1 'polypeptide(L)'
;MTKESVLRDNFGSRFGIIAATAGSAVGLGNIWKFPYVAGENGGGAFLLIYLFFVLAIGVPVMMSEFAIGRRGQKNAYGSFGVIAPGKRWNLIGLMGVVAAFFILAFYSSVAGWTLQYIVSSVSHSFAGQSIADLENTFNTLIVNPIKPVVWQLVFMVLTALIVLAGIKKGIEKYTKLLMPLLLLLIIVLCIRSVTLEGGKAGLEFLFKPDFSKVTAKTFLYALGQAFFSLSLGMGALITYSSYFSKKENLASTAVSVALSDSLIAILAGVMIFPAVFAFGIEPTCGPSLVFITLPGIFQQMFWGDFFGTIFFILLTS
;
A
#
# COMPACT_ATOMS: atom_id res chain seq x y z
N MET A 1 26.09 -37.31 -5.15
CA MET A 1 25.44 -36.06 -4.69
C MET A 1 24.04 -36.00 -5.26
N THR A 2 23.07 -36.51 -4.50
CA THR A 2 21.64 -36.32 -4.78
C THR A 2 21.31 -34.84 -4.62
N LYS A 3 20.87 -34.19 -5.70
CA LYS A 3 20.22 -32.88 -5.59
C LYS A 3 18.94 -33.11 -4.78
N GLU A 4 18.95 -32.80 -3.49
CA GLU A 4 17.70 -32.49 -2.80
C GLU A 4 17.06 -31.33 -3.56
N SER A 5 16.06 -31.64 -4.38
CA SER A 5 15.19 -30.61 -4.92
C SER A 5 14.47 -30.03 -3.71
N VAL A 6 14.92 -28.89 -3.21
CA VAL A 6 14.15 -28.10 -2.24
C VAL A 6 12.77 -27.92 -2.85
N LEU A 7 11.78 -28.67 -2.33
CA LEU A 7 10.41 -28.63 -2.83
C LEU A 7 9.92 -27.19 -2.64
N ARG A 8 9.70 -26.53 -3.77
CA ARG A 8 9.33 -25.12 -3.80
C ARG A 8 7.96 -24.98 -3.13
N ASP A 9 7.88 -24.13 -2.12
CA ASP A 9 6.66 -23.95 -1.34
C ASP A 9 5.52 -23.44 -2.24
N ASN A 10 4.29 -23.88 -2.02
CA ASN A 10 3.12 -23.48 -2.83
C ASN A 10 2.03 -22.95 -1.92
N PHE A 11 1.24 -22.00 -2.40
CA PHE A 11 0.08 -21.50 -1.66
C PHE A 11 -0.92 -22.63 -1.35
N GLY A 12 -1.42 -22.67 -0.11
CA GLY A 12 -2.33 -23.73 0.34
C GLY A 12 -3.77 -23.60 -0.17
N SER A 13 -4.18 -22.42 -0.67
CA SER A 13 -5.56 -22.17 -1.11
C SER A 13 -5.65 -20.97 -2.06
N ARG A 14 -6.73 -20.91 -2.85
CA ARG A 14 -7.07 -19.74 -3.69
C ARG A 14 -7.24 -18.46 -2.87
N PHE A 15 -7.87 -18.57 -1.70
CA PHE A 15 -7.98 -17.44 -0.78
C PHE A 15 -6.59 -16.99 -0.30
N GLY A 16 -5.67 -17.92 -0.01
CA GLY A 16 -4.28 -17.60 0.32
C GLY A 16 -3.54 -16.87 -0.80
N ILE A 17 -3.77 -17.26 -2.06
CA ILE A 17 -3.22 -16.55 -3.23
C ILE A 17 -3.75 -15.12 -3.28
N ILE A 18 -5.07 -14.94 -3.24
CA ILE A 18 -5.70 -13.62 -3.33
C ILE A 18 -5.29 -12.76 -2.14
N ALA A 19 -5.33 -13.29 -0.92
CA ALA A 19 -4.95 -12.59 0.30
C ALA A 19 -3.47 -12.17 0.27
N ALA A 20 -2.54 -13.06 -0.09
CA ALA A 20 -1.12 -12.71 -0.18
C ALA A 20 -0.85 -11.70 -1.29
N THR A 21 -1.48 -11.85 -2.45
CA THR A 21 -1.27 -10.93 -3.58
C THR A 21 -1.92 -9.56 -3.32
N ALA A 22 -3.12 -9.54 -2.74
CA ALA A 22 -3.74 -8.32 -2.25
C ALA A 22 -2.94 -7.72 -1.09
N GLY A 23 -2.33 -8.54 -0.22
CA GLY A 23 -1.40 -8.09 0.82
C GLY A 23 -0.15 -7.41 0.29
N SER A 24 0.36 -7.85 -0.85
CA SER A 24 1.45 -7.15 -1.51
C SER A 24 1.03 -5.87 -2.22
N ALA A 25 -0.27 -5.65 -2.45
CA ALA A 25 -0.80 -4.46 -3.12
C ALA A 25 -1.28 -3.42 -2.08
N VAL A 26 -2.09 -3.89 -1.13
CA VAL A 26 -2.68 -3.10 -0.06
C VAL A 26 -1.63 -2.80 1.02
N GLY A 27 -1.28 -1.52 1.15
CA GLY A 27 -0.38 -1.04 2.19
C GLY A 27 -0.25 0.48 2.18
N LEU A 28 0.97 0.98 2.35
CA LEU A 28 1.26 2.42 2.30
C LEU A 28 0.88 3.04 0.95
N GLY A 29 0.79 2.26 -0.13
CA GLY A 29 0.29 2.74 -1.43
C GLY A 29 -1.13 3.28 -1.39
N ASN A 30 -2.03 2.57 -0.71
CA ASN A 30 -3.45 2.91 -0.63
C ASN A 30 -3.72 3.88 0.51
N ILE A 31 -3.06 3.67 1.66
CA ILE A 31 -3.38 4.39 2.89
C ILE A 31 -2.60 5.70 3.00
N TRP A 32 -1.33 5.71 2.60
CA TRP A 32 -0.49 6.90 2.67
C TRP A 32 -0.41 7.62 1.32
N LYS A 33 -0.03 6.91 0.25
CA LYS A 33 0.29 7.53 -1.04
C LYS A 33 -0.93 8.02 -1.80
N PHE A 34 -1.96 7.19 -1.89
CA PHE A 34 -3.16 7.54 -2.65
C PHE A 34 -3.83 8.84 -2.17
N PRO A 35 -4.10 9.06 -0.86
CA PRO A 35 -4.76 10.28 -0.42
C PRO A 35 -3.98 11.55 -0.75
N TYR A 36 -2.66 11.58 -0.53
CA TYR A 36 -1.91 12.81 -0.82
C TYR A 36 -1.79 13.06 -2.33
N VAL A 37 -1.56 12.02 -3.14
CA VAL A 37 -1.50 12.19 -4.60
C VAL A 37 -2.87 12.61 -5.15
N ALA A 38 -3.96 12.03 -4.64
CA ALA A 38 -5.30 12.43 -5.03
C ALA A 38 -5.60 13.88 -4.61
N GLY A 39 -5.18 14.29 -3.40
CA GLY A 39 -5.31 15.66 -2.91
C GLY A 39 -4.62 16.68 -3.84
N GLU A 40 -3.36 16.41 -4.19
CA GLU A 40 -2.53 17.21 -5.12
C GLU A 40 -3.06 17.25 -6.56
N ASN A 41 -3.93 16.33 -6.96
CA ASN A 41 -4.36 16.16 -8.34
C ASN A 41 -5.87 16.31 -8.56
N GLY A 42 -6.57 17.01 -7.67
CA GLY A 42 -7.98 17.36 -7.88
C GLY A 42 -8.99 16.29 -7.42
N GLY A 43 -8.59 15.45 -6.46
CA GLY A 43 -9.48 14.56 -5.72
C GLY A 43 -10.24 13.60 -6.62
N GLY A 44 -11.55 13.79 -6.74
CA GLY A 44 -12.43 12.89 -7.48
C GLY A 44 -12.10 12.73 -8.96
N ALA A 45 -11.58 13.77 -9.64
CA ALA A 45 -11.17 13.62 -11.04
C ALA A 45 -9.96 12.70 -11.17
N PHE A 46 -8.98 12.82 -10.27
CA PHE A 46 -7.84 11.90 -10.18
C PHE A 46 -8.29 10.47 -9.88
N LEU A 47 -9.22 10.27 -8.93
CA LEU A 47 -9.75 8.95 -8.59
C LEU A 47 -10.32 8.24 -9.82
N LEU A 48 -11.13 8.92 -10.65
CA LEU A 48 -11.68 8.34 -11.87
C LEU A 48 -10.60 7.94 -12.88
N ILE A 49 -9.60 8.80 -13.09
CA ILE A 49 -8.48 8.51 -14.01
C ILE A 49 -7.63 7.34 -13.49
N TYR A 50 -7.37 7.29 -12.18
CA TYR A 50 -6.68 6.20 -11.52
C TYR A 50 -7.43 4.87 -11.70
N LEU A 51 -8.74 4.83 -11.43
CA LEU A 51 -9.56 3.62 -11.62
C LEU A 51 -9.59 3.17 -13.08
N PHE A 52 -9.64 4.10 -14.02
CA PHE A 52 -9.50 3.80 -15.44
C PHE A 52 -8.17 3.10 -15.73
N PHE A 53 -7.04 3.61 -15.25
CA PHE A 53 -5.74 2.97 -15.47
C PHE A 53 -5.59 1.63 -14.76
N VAL A 54 -6.16 1.46 -13.57
CA VAL A 54 -6.20 0.16 -12.87
C VAL A 54 -6.89 -0.89 -13.74
N LEU A 55 -8.05 -0.58 -14.32
CA LEU A 55 -8.81 -1.54 -15.12
C LEU A 55 -8.22 -1.72 -16.53
N ALA A 56 -7.85 -0.62 -17.20
CA ALA A 56 -7.42 -0.64 -18.59
C ALA A 56 -5.96 -1.10 -18.77
N ILE A 57 -5.08 -0.86 -17.79
CA ILE A 57 -3.65 -1.18 -17.88
C ILE A 57 -3.23 -2.10 -16.74
N GLY A 58 -3.62 -1.78 -15.50
CA GLY A 58 -3.21 -2.53 -14.32
C GLY A 58 -3.59 -4.01 -14.38
N VAL A 59 -4.86 -4.32 -14.64
CA VAL A 59 -5.36 -5.71 -14.73
C VAL A 59 -4.68 -6.49 -15.88
N PRO A 60 -4.61 -5.99 -17.13
CA PRO A 60 -3.89 -6.70 -18.20
C PRO A 60 -2.40 -6.94 -17.92
N VAL A 61 -1.70 -5.95 -17.35
CA VAL A 61 -0.28 -6.09 -16.97
C VAL A 61 -0.13 -7.10 -15.84
N MET A 62 -0.99 -7.06 -14.83
CA MET A 62 -1.02 -8.04 -13.74
C MET A 62 -1.20 -9.47 -14.26
N MET A 63 -2.15 -9.68 -15.17
CA MET A 63 -2.36 -10.98 -15.82
C MET A 63 -1.11 -11.46 -16.58
N SER A 64 -0.41 -10.53 -17.23
CA SER A 64 0.83 -10.82 -17.96
C SER A 64 1.95 -11.23 -17.00
N GLU A 65 2.15 -10.52 -15.90
CA GLU A 65 3.11 -10.89 -14.86
C GLU A 65 2.78 -12.24 -14.23
N PHE A 66 1.49 -12.51 -13.96
CA PHE A 66 1.05 -13.80 -13.45
C PHE A 66 1.34 -14.94 -14.41
N ALA A 67 1.11 -14.74 -15.71
CA ALA A 67 1.39 -15.74 -16.73
C ALA A 67 2.89 -16.03 -16.83
N ILE A 68 3.72 -14.98 -16.82
CA ILE A 68 5.19 -15.09 -16.85
C ILE A 68 5.71 -15.85 -15.63
N GLY A 69 5.30 -15.45 -14.43
CA GLY A 69 5.77 -16.09 -13.20
C GLY A 69 5.33 -17.54 -13.09
N ARG A 70 4.03 -17.81 -13.32
CA ARG A 70 3.49 -19.17 -13.24
C ARG A 70 4.14 -20.11 -14.26
N ARG A 71 4.44 -19.64 -15.48
CA ARG A 71 5.11 -20.44 -16.51
C ARG A 71 6.60 -20.60 -16.22
N GLY A 72 7.25 -19.55 -15.73
CA GLY A 72 8.69 -19.51 -15.47
C GLY A 72 9.11 -20.33 -14.24
N GLN A 73 8.25 -20.43 -13.21
CA GLN A 73 8.53 -21.14 -11.95
C GLN A 73 9.92 -20.79 -11.37
N LYS A 74 10.31 -19.51 -11.51
CA LYS A 74 11.55 -18.93 -10.98
C LYS A 74 11.27 -17.51 -10.48
N ASN A 75 12.29 -16.84 -9.95
CA ASN A 75 12.23 -15.41 -9.67
C ASN A 75 12.02 -14.58 -10.96
N ALA A 76 11.81 -13.26 -10.82
CA ALA A 76 11.54 -12.36 -11.95
C ALA A 76 12.56 -12.50 -13.09
N TYR A 77 13.86 -12.39 -12.78
CA TYR A 77 14.94 -12.55 -13.76
C TYR A 77 14.95 -13.94 -14.44
N GLY A 78 14.85 -14.99 -13.64
CA GLY A 78 14.92 -16.38 -14.12
C GLY A 78 13.71 -16.79 -14.95
N SER A 79 12.52 -16.26 -14.67
CA SER A 79 11.29 -16.59 -15.39
C SER A 79 11.35 -16.17 -16.85
N PHE A 80 11.88 -14.97 -17.14
CA PHE A 80 12.10 -14.54 -18.52
C PHE A 80 13.11 -15.42 -19.26
N GLY A 81 14.18 -15.87 -18.58
CA GLY A 81 15.17 -16.77 -19.17
C GLY A 81 14.61 -18.16 -19.52
N VAL A 82 13.62 -18.65 -18.77
CA VAL A 82 12.92 -19.91 -19.06
C VAL A 82 11.96 -19.76 -20.24
N ILE A 83 11.23 -18.65 -20.31
CA ILE A 83 10.21 -18.43 -21.34
C ILE A 83 10.83 -18.08 -22.70
N ALA A 84 11.92 -17.32 -22.70
CA ALA A 84 12.58 -16.85 -23.91
C ALA A 84 14.10 -17.12 -23.86
N PRO A 85 14.52 -18.40 -23.92
CA PRO A 85 15.94 -18.77 -23.87
C PRO A 85 16.71 -18.12 -25.04
N GLY A 86 17.95 -17.69 -24.77
CA GLY A 86 18.81 -17.03 -25.77
C GLY A 86 18.46 -15.57 -26.08
N LYS A 87 17.35 -15.04 -25.56
CA LYS A 87 16.97 -13.63 -25.71
C LYS A 87 17.28 -12.84 -24.44
N ARG A 88 17.41 -11.52 -24.57
CA ARG A 88 17.75 -10.59 -23.48
C ARG A 88 16.55 -10.12 -22.64
N TRP A 89 15.46 -10.88 -22.60
CA TRP A 89 14.26 -10.52 -21.82
C TRP A 89 14.47 -10.62 -20.31
N ASN A 90 15.48 -11.38 -19.87
CA ASN A 90 15.97 -11.38 -18.50
C ASN A 90 16.35 -9.98 -17.98
N LEU A 91 16.76 -9.06 -18.86
CA LEU A 91 17.05 -7.67 -18.50
C LEU A 91 15.82 -6.91 -18.02
N ILE A 92 14.62 -7.22 -18.52
CA ILE A 92 13.36 -6.65 -18.01
C ILE A 92 13.10 -7.15 -16.60
N GLY A 93 13.34 -8.44 -16.33
CA GLY A 93 13.28 -8.99 -14.98
C GLY A 93 14.29 -8.35 -14.03
N LEU A 94 15.50 -8.05 -14.51
CA LEU A 94 16.52 -7.34 -13.74
C LEU A 94 16.09 -5.89 -13.45
N MET A 95 15.54 -5.19 -14.44
CA MET A 95 15.00 -3.84 -14.27
C MET A 95 13.90 -3.82 -13.20
N GLY A 96 13.03 -4.82 -13.16
CA GLY A 96 12.04 -4.97 -12.10
C GLY A 96 12.66 -5.14 -10.71
N VAL A 97 13.71 -5.96 -10.58
CA VAL A 97 14.45 -6.12 -9.32
C VAL A 97 15.10 -4.81 -8.87
N VAL A 98 15.69 -4.06 -9.80
CA VAL A 98 16.26 -2.74 -9.52
C VAL A 98 15.17 -1.74 -9.09
N ALA A 99 14.01 -1.75 -9.75
CA ALA A 99 12.87 -0.93 -9.36
C ALA A 99 12.36 -1.29 -7.96
N ALA A 100 12.26 -2.59 -7.63
CA ALA A 100 11.88 -3.05 -6.30
C ALA A 100 12.87 -2.56 -5.23
N PHE A 101 14.17 -2.55 -5.52
CA PHE A 101 15.20 -2.03 -4.62
C PHE A 101 15.00 -0.54 -4.33
N PHE A 102 14.78 0.29 -5.36
CA PHE A 102 14.51 1.72 -5.17
C PHE A 102 13.19 1.99 -4.46
N ILE A 103 12.15 1.21 -4.75
CA ILE A 103 10.87 1.31 -4.04
C ILE A 103 11.06 1.01 -2.57
N LEU A 104 11.73 -0.10 -2.24
CA LEU A 104 11.99 -0.48 -0.85
C LEU A 104 12.82 0.58 -0.10
N ALA A 105 13.75 1.25 -0.77
CA ALA A 105 14.59 2.29 -0.17
C ALA A 105 13.77 3.44 0.42
N PHE A 106 12.76 3.97 -0.30
CA PHE A 106 11.91 5.02 0.25
C PHE A 106 10.73 4.46 1.06
N TYR A 107 10.18 3.30 0.67
CA TYR A 107 9.05 2.67 1.36
C TYR A 107 9.40 2.34 2.81
N SER A 108 10.63 1.84 3.05
CA SER A 108 11.14 1.57 4.39
C SER A 108 11.30 2.83 5.24
N SER A 109 11.53 4.00 4.64
CA SER A 109 11.56 5.27 5.36
C SER A 109 10.16 5.65 5.89
N VAL A 110 9.16 5.56 5.02
CA VAL A 110 7.75 5.85 5.39
C VAL A 110 7.23 4.85 6.41
N ALA A 111 7.54 3.56 6.26
CA ALA A 111 7.22 2.54 7.25
C ALA A 111 8.01 2.72 8.57
N GLY A 112 9.18 3.35 8.52
CA GLY A 112 9.88 3.81 9.73
C GLY A 112 9.08 4.88 10.48
N TRP A 113 8.43 5.81 9.77
CA TRP A 113 7.55 6.80 10.42
C TRP A 113 6.37 6.14 11.11
N THR A 114 5.75 5.11 10.49
CA THR A 114 4.64 4.39 11.14
C THR A 114 5.07 3.71 12.43
N LEU A 115 6.30 3.15 12.50
CA LEU A 115 6.86 2.61 13.74
C LEU A 115 7.00 3.67 14.86
N GLN A 116 7.50 4.87 14.53
CA GLN A 116 7.53 5.97 15.49
C GLN A 116 6.12 6.33 15.97
N TYR A 117 5.14 6.32 15.06
CA TYR A 117 3.76 6.65 15.37
C TYR A 117 3.07 5.58 16.24
N ILE A 118 3.49 4.31 16.18
CA ILE A 118 3.09 3.28 17.17
C ILE A 118 3.56 3.72 18.56
N VAL A 119 4.84 4.08 18.70
CA VAL A 119 5.40 4.51 20.00
C VAL A 119 4.68 5.74 20.53
N SER A 120 4.44 6.73 19.67
CA SER A 120 3.69 7.95 20.02
C SER A 120 2.23 7.67 20.42
N SER A 121 1.57 6.69 19.80
CA SER A 121 0.21 6.29 20.17
C SER A 121 0.18 5.58 21.52
N VAL A 122 1.13 4.67 21.77
CA VAL A 122 1.24 3.94 23.04
C VAL A 122 1.60 4.87 24.20
N SER A 123 2.40 5.90 23.95
CA SER A 123 2.76 6.89 24.97
C SER A 123 1.74 8.00 25.15
N HIS A 124 0.59 7.92 24.47
CA HIS A 124 -0.46 8.95 24.48
C HIS A 124 0.06 10.34 24.05
N SER A 125 1.10 10.40 23.22
CA SER A 125 1.77 11.67 22.92
C SER A 125 0.91 12.61 22.09
N PHE A 126 -0.09 12.09 21.38
CA PHE A 126 -0.99 12.89 20.55
C PHE A 126 -2.13 13.53 21.33
N ALA A 127 -2.40 13.10 22.57
CA ALA A 127 -3.53 13.56 23.34
C ALA A 127 -3.43 15.07 23.65
N GLY A 128 -4.47 15.82 23.27
CA GLY A 128 -4.56 17.26 23.54
C GLY A 128 -3.75 18.13 22.57
N GLN A 129 -3.12 17.56 21.54
CA GLN A 129 -2.41 18.32 20.52
C GLN A 129 -3.38 18.95 19.51
N SER A 130 -3.13 20.22 19.16
CA SER A 130 -3.82 20.83 18.03
C SER A 130 -3.35 20.25 16.70
N ILE A 131 -4.07 20.51 15.60
CA ILE A 131 -3.66 20.09 14.26
C ILE A 131 -2.29 20.66 13.86
N ALA A 132 -2.01 21.90 14.27
CA ALA A 132 -0.70 22.54 14.04
C ALA A 132 0.41 21.85 14.85
N ASP A 133 0.13 21.39 16.08
CA ASP A 133 1.09 20.63 16.89
C ASP A 133 1.38 19.25 16.29
N LEU A 134 0.35 18.58 15.73
CA LEU A 134 0.51 17.31 15.03
C LEU A 134 1.36 17.46 13.77
N GLU A 135 1.14 18.53 13.00
CA GLU A 135 1.97 18.89 11.85
C GLU A 135 3.42 19.14 12.27
N ASN A 136 3.63 19.94 13.32
CA ASN A 136 4.97 20.19 13.86
C ASN A 136 5.65 18.91 14.37
N THR A 137 4.89 18.00 14.99
CA THR A 137 5.37 16.69 15.43
C THR A 137 5.87 15.86 14.25
N PHE A 138 5.12 15.80 13.15
CA PHE A 138 5.56 15.11 11.93
C PHE A 138 6.79 15.78 11.31
N ASN A 139 6.76 17.10 11.14
CA ASN A 139 7.85 17.86 10.55
C ASN A 139 9.15 17.69 11.35
N THR A 140 9.08 17.77 12.68
CA THR A 140 10.22 17.53 13.58
C THR A 140 10.77 16.10 13.45
N LEU A 141 9.91 15.10 13.21
CA LEU A 141 10.35 13.74 12.97
C LEU A 141 11.15 13.64 11.67
N ILE A 142 10.61 14.12 10.55
CA ILE A 142 11.22 13.90 9.23
C ILE A 142 12.50 14.71 9.00
N VAL A 143 12.65 15.88 9.65
CA VAL A 143 13.87 16.69 9.56
C VAL A 143 14.96 16.23 10.53
N ASN A 144 14.62 15.36 11.50
CA ASN A 144 15.60 14.82 12.42
C ASN A 144 16.58 13.90 11.67
N PRO A 145 17.91 14.08 11.81
CA PRO A 145 18.88 13.34 11.03
C PRO A 145 19.03 11.86 11.45
N ILE A 146 18.57 11.48 12.64
CA ILE A 146 18.83 10.16 13.24
C ILE A 146 17.55 9.34 13.38
N LYS A 147 16.48 9.93 13.92
CA LYS A 147 15.26 9.19 14.29
C LYS A 147 14.63 8.43 13.12
N PRO A 148 14.37 9.02 11.94
CA PRO A 148 13.81 8.29 10.80
C PRO A 148 14.72 7.16 10.31
N VAL A 149 16.04 7.38 10.33
CA VAL A 149 17.03 6.37 9.91
C VAL A 149 17.01 5.16 10.85
N VAL A 150 16.97 5.40 12.17
CA VAL A 150 16.87 4.33 13.16
C VAL A 150 15.60 3.51 12.95
N TRP A 151 14.45 4.15 12.79
CA TRP A 151 13.20 3.43 12.56
C TRP A 151 13.15 2.71 11.22
N GLN A 152 13.75 3.28 10.17
CA GLN A 152 13.92 2.61 8.89
C GLN A 152 14.75 1.33 9.05
N LEU A 153 15.85 1.36 9.80
CA LEU A 153 16.67 0.19 10.08
C LEU A 153 15.89 -0.88 10.86
N VAL A 154 15.12 -0.47 11.89
CA VAL A 154 14.25 -1.38 12.63
C VAL A 154 13.24 -2.05 11.71
N PHE A 155 12.57 -1.29 10.84
CA PHE A 155 11.63 -1.82 9.85
C PHE A 155 12.29 -2.83 8.90
N MET A 156 13.51 -2.53 8.42
CA MET A 156 14.26 -3.43 7.55
C MET A 156 14.63 -4.75 8.23
N VAL A 157 15.02 -4.70 9.51
CA VAL A 157 15.31 -5.92 10.30
C VAL A 157 14.04 -6.75 10.46
N LEU A 158 12.91 -6.15 10.82
CA LEU A 158 11.63 -6.85 10.94
C LEU A 158 11.21 -7.50 9.61
N THR A 159 11.35 -6.77 8.51
CA THR A 159 11.08 -7.27 7.16
C THR A 159 11.96 -8.48 6.83
N ALA A 160 13.27 -8.40 7.12
CA ALA A 160 14.19 -9.50 6.89
C ALA A 160 13.82 -10.76 7.70
N LEU A 161 13.41 -10.60 8.96
CA LEU A 161 12.97 -11.72 9.81
C LEU A 161 11.73 -12.42 9.24
N ILE A 162 10.75 -11.67 8.73
CA ILE A 162 9.54 -12.24 8.11
C ILE A 162 9.88 -12.98 6.81
N VAL A 163 10.76 -12.41 5.98
CA VAL A 163 11.21 -13.05 4.73
C VAL A 163 11.97 -14.34 5.02
N LEU A 164 12.82 -14.36 6.06
CA LEU A 164 13.55 -15.56 6.50
C LEU A 164 12.62 -16.66 7.04
N ALA A 165 11.45 -16.31 7.59
CA ALA A 165 10.45 -17.29 8.06
C ALA A 165 9.73 -18.03 6.91
N GLY A 166 9.88 -17.58 5.66
CA GLY A 166 9.32 -18.22 4.46
C GLY A 166 7.86 -17.88 4.18
N ILE A 167 7.33 -18.38 3.05
CA ILE A 167 6.03 -17.97 2.50
C ILE A 167 4.86 -18.43 3.37
N LYS A 168 4.74 -19.73 3.65
CA LYS A 168 3.61 -20.25 4.44
C LYS A 168 3.60 -19.80 5.90
N LYS A 169 4.76 -19.88 6.57
CA LYS A 169 4.87 -19.59 8.02
C LYS A 169 5.02 -18.11 8.32
N GLY A 170 5.57 -17.32 7.39
CA GLY A 170 5.59 -15.87 7.42
C GLY A 170 4.41 -15.28 6.65
N ILE A 171 4.66 -14.92 5.39
CA ILE A 171 3.79 -14.06 4.56
C ILE A 171 2.31 -14.49 4.62
N GLU A 172 1.98 -15.73 4.24
CA GLU A 172 0.58 -16.18 4.13
C GLU A 172 -0.17 -16.14 5.48
N LYS A 173 0.51 -16.49 6.58
CA LYS A 173 -0.11 -16.55 7.91
C LYS A 173 -0.47 -15.15 8.42
N TYR A 174 0.47 -14.21 8.35
CA TYR A 174 0.25 -12.84 8.83
C TYR A 174 -0.76 -12.11 7.97
N THR A 175 -0.63 -12.17 6.64
CA THR A 175 -1.55 -11.44 5.74
C THR A 175 -3.01 -11.89 5.88
N LYS A 176 -3.27 -13.20 6.08
CA LYS A 176 -4.65 -13.71 6.27
C LYS A 176 -5.34 -13.16 7.52
N LEU A 177 -4.57 -12.83 8.56
CA LEU A 177 -5.11 -12.32 9.83
C LEU A 177 -5.18 -10.79 9.84
N LEU A 178 -4.11 -10.13 9.39
CA LEU A 178 -3.96 -8.69 9.53
C LEU A 178 -4.80 -7.92 8.50
N MET A 179 -4.99 -8.45 7.29
CA MET A 179 -5.74 -7.77 6.23
C MET A 179 -7.22 -7.56 6.58
N PRO A 180 -7.99 -8.56 7.05
CA PRO A 180 -9.38 -8.33 7.44
C PRO A 180 -9.50 -7.38 8.64
N LEU A 181 -8.54 -7.42 9.57
CA LEU A 181 -8.54 -6.54 10.73
C LEU A 181 -8.26 -5.08 10.34
N LEU A 182 -7.32 -4.85 9.41
CA LEU A 182 -7.05 -3.54 8.84
C LEU A 182 -8.28 -2.99 8.12
N LEU A 183 -8.96 -3.81 7.31
CA LEU A 183 -10.19 -3.40 6.62
C LEU A 183 -11.30 -3.00 7.61
N LEU A 184 -11.52 -3.81 8.66
CA LEU A 184 -12.49 -3.49 9.71
C LEU A 184 -12.18 -2.14 10.35
N LEU A 185 -10.91 -1.90 10.68
CA LEU A 185 -10.48 -0.67 11.31
C LEU A 185 -10.64 0.54 10.38
N ILE A 186 -10.29 0.41 9.11
CA ILE A 186 -10.52 1.46 8.10
C ILE A 186 -12.02 1.80 8.02
N ILE A 187 -12.91 0.81 8.05
CA ILE A 187 -14.37 1.07 8.04
C ILE A 187 -14.79 1.88 9.26
N VAL A 188 -14.31 1.51 10.46
CA VAL A 188 -14.60 2.26 11.70
C VAL A 188 -14.11 3.71 11.57
N LEU A 189 -12.91 3.92 11.04
CA LEU A 189 -12.34 5.25 10.84
C LEU A 189 -13.06 6.04 9.75
N CYS A 190 -13.55 5.40 8.68
CA CYS A 190 -14.42 6.04 7.68
C CYS A 190 -15.69 6.58 8.32
N ILE A 191 -16.37 5.75 9.15
CA ILE A 191 -17.58 6.18 9.87
C ILE A 191 -17.27 7.37 10.76
N ARG A 192 -16.16 7.33 11.51
CA ARG A 192 -15.78 8.45 12.37
C ARG A 192 -15.49 9.71 11.56
N SER A 193 -14.71 9.58 10.49
CA SER A 193 -14.30 10.69 9.63
C SER A 193 -15.49 11.39 8.97
N VAL A 194 -16.46 10.62 8.45
CA VAL A 194 -17.67 11.16 7.81
C VAL A 194 -18.62 11.83 8.81
N THR A 195 -18.62 11.39 10.08
CA THR A 195 -19.46 11.96 11.15
C THR A 195 -18.84 13.18 11.82
N LEU A 196 -17.63 13.60 11.42
CA LEU A 196 -17.06 14.88 11.87
C LEU A 196 -17.83 16.05 11.25
N GLU A 197 -17.96 17.12 12.03
CA GLU A 197 -18.54 18.38 11.54
C GLU A 197 -17.68 18.94 10.41
N GLY A 198 -18.30 19.29 9.27
CA GLY A 198 -17.58 19.71 8.06
C GLY A 198 -17.09 18.55 7.16
N GLY A 199 -17.18 17.28 7.60
CA GLY A 199 -16.66 16.13 6.85
C GLY A 199 -17.33 15.89 5.49
N LYS A 200 -18.57 16.36 5.31
CA LYS A 200 -19.28 16.27 4.02
C LYS A 200 -18.52 16.92 2.86
N ALA A 201 -17.81 18.03 3.12
CA ALA A 201 -17.02 18.70 2.08
C ALA A 201 -15.89 17.80 1.55
N GLY A 202 -15.30 16.95 2.40
CA GLY A 202 -14.29 15.98 1.98
C GLY A 202 -14.85 14.85 1.12
N LEU A 203 -16.09 14.41 1.37
CA LEU A 203 -16.78 13.47 0.48
C LEU A 203 -17.07 14.10 -0.87
N GLU A 204 -17.51 15.36 -0.91
CA GLU A 204 -17.70 16.08 -2.16
C GLU A 204 -16.37 16.23 -2.92
N PHE A 205 -15.27 16.56 -2.23
CA PHE A 205 -13.94 16.61 -2.86
C PHE A 205 -13.53 15.27 -3.51
N LEU A 206 -13.85 14.14 -2.87
CA LEU A 206 -13.49 12.81 -3.36
C LEU A 206 -14.42 12.27 -4.45
N PHE A 207 -15.71 12.59 -4.41
CA PHE A 207 -16.71 11.97 -5.30
C PHE A 207 -17.37 12.93 -6.30
N LYS A 208 -17.13 14.23 -6.20
CA LYS A 208 -17.55 15.23 -7.20
C LYS A 208 -16.34 15.63 -8.05
N PRO A 209 -16.10 14.97 -9.20
CA PRO A 209 -14.91 15.20 -10.00
C PRO A 209 -14.89 16.62 -10.57
N ASP A 210 -13.77 17.31 -10.35
CA ASP A 210 -13.48 18.60 -10.97
C ASP A 210 -12.38 18.44 -12.02
N PHE A 211 -12.79 18.30 -13.28
CA PHE A 211 -11.87 18.14 -14.41
C PHE A 211 -11.06 19.40 -14.73
N SER A 212 -11.41 20.57 -14.18
CA SER A 212 -10.63 21.79 -14.39
C SER A 212 -9.22 21.72 -13.76
N LYS A 213 -9.05 20.85 -12.75
CA LYS A 213 -7.77 20.60 -12.07
C LYS A 213 -6.92 19.53 -12.74
N VAL A 214 -7.44 18.87 -13.79
CA VAL A 214 -6.74 17.79 -14.49
C VAL A 214 -5.74 18.38 -15.47
N THR A 215 -4.50 17.92 -15.37
CA THR A 215 -3.40 18.27 -16.28
C THR A 215 -2.82 17.02 -16.93
N ALA A 216 -1.92 17.19 -17.91
CA ALA A 216 -1.16 16.05 -18.46
C ALA A 216 -0.39 15.28 -17.37
N LYS A 217 0.08 15.97 -16.32
CA LYS A 217 0.77 15.33 -15.18
C LYS A 217 -0.18 14.47 -14.37
N THR A 218 -1.45 14.83 -14.24
CA THR A 218 -2.47 14.05 -13.52
C THR A 218 -2.58 12.63 -14.07
N PHE A 219 -2.53 12.46 -15.40
CA PHE A 219 -2.53 11.12 -16.01
C PHE A 219 -1.27 10.32 -15.68
N LEU A 220 -0.09 10.96 -15.71
CA LEU A 220 1.17 10.31 -15.33
C LEU A 220 1.18 9.88 -13.86
N TYR A 221 0.69 10.74 -12.96
CA TYR A 221 0.58 10.40 -11.54
C TYR A 221 -0.44 9.30 -11.29
N ALA A 222 -1.58 9.32 -11.98
CA ALA A 222 -2.60 8.28 -11.86
C ALA A 222 -2.09 6.92 -12.35
N LEU A 223 -1.38 6.90 -13.49
CA LEU A 223 -0.73 5.70 -14.01
C LEU A 223 0.36 5.19 -13.05
N GLY A 224 1.23 6.07 -12.58
CA GLY A 224 2.28 5.73 -11.62
C GLY A 224 1.70 5.22 -10.29
N GLN A 225 0.59 5.79 -9.83
CA GLN A 225 -0.13 5.34 -8.66
C GLN A 225 -0.75 3.95 -8.88
N ALA A 226 -1.34 3.68 -10.06
CA ALA A 226 -1.87 2.35 -10.39
C ALA A 226 -0.77 1.28 -10.38
N PHE A 227 0.41 1.57 -10.96
CA PHE A 227 1.54 0.64 -10.94
C PHE A 227 2.08 0.41 -9.53
N PHE A 228 2.17 1.47 -8.73
CA PHE A 228 2.65 1.39 -7.36
C PHE A 228 1.69 0.60 -6.46
N SER A 229 0.38 0.93 -6.51
CA SER A 229 -0.66 0.30 -5.70
C SER A 229 -0.79 -1.19 -6.00
N LEU A 230 -0.75 -1.57 -7.28
CA LEU A 230 -0.90 -2.98 -7.69
C LEU A 230 0.42 -3.77 -7.68
N SER A 231 1.52 -3.18 -7.22
CA SER A 231 2.86 -3.80 -7.22
C SER A 231 3.35 -4.27 -8.60
N LEU A 232 3.03 -3.51 -9.66
CA LEU A 232 3.33 -3.84 -11.06
C LEU A 232 4.70 -3.34 -11.51
N GLY A 233 5.32 -4.07 -12.44
CA GLY A 233 6.57 -3.68 -13.11
C GLY A 233 7.83 -3.92 -12.29
N MET A 234 7.71 -4.28 -11.00
CA MET A 234 8.84 -4.55 -10.10
C MET A 234 9.16 -6.05 -9.93
N GLY A 235 8.44 -6.93 -10.64
CA GLY A 235 8.67 -8.38 -10.60
C GLY A 235 8.19 -9.09 -9.33
N ALA A 236 7.51 -8.36 -8.42
CA ALA A 236 6.87 -8.93 -7.24
C ALA A 236 5.80 -9.95 -7.63
N LEU A 237 4.90 -9.60 -8.55
CA LEU A 237 3.81 -10.48 -8.98
C LEU A 237 4.29 -11.64 -9.84
N ILE A 238 5.35 -11.46 -10.64
CA ILE A 238 6.04 -12.57 -11.31
C ILE A 238 6.57 -13.57 -10.26
N THR A 239 7.17 -13.07 -9.18
CA THR A 239 7.69 -13.94 -8.12
C THR A 239 6.57 -14.66 -7.37
N TYR A 240 5.49 -13.96 -7.01
CA TYR A 240 4.35 -14.55 -6.30
C TYR A 240 3.62 -15.59 -7.15
N SER A 241 3.33 -15.25 -8.41
CA SER A 241 2.64 -16.15 -9.33
C SER A 241 3.47 -17.37 -9.74
N SER A 242 4.79 -17.32 -9.55
CA SER A 242 5.65 -18.49 -9.70
C SER A 242 5.37 -19.60 -8.68
N TYR A 243 4.52 -19.34 -7.68
CA TYR A 243 4.00 -20.33 -6.71
C TYR A 243 2.53 -20.68 -6.96
N PHE A 244 1.90 -20.17 -8.02
CA PHE A 244 0.52 -20.47 -8.35
C PHE A 244 0.39 -21.85 -9.01
N SER A 245 -0.66 -22.57 -8.64
CA SER A 245 -0.99 -23.83 -9.30
C SER A 245 -1.46 -23.62 -10.74
N LYS A 246 -1.32 -24.65 -11.59
CA LYS A 246 -1.82 -24.62 -12.97
C LYS A 246 -3.34 -24.50 -13.06
N LYS A 247 -4.07 -24.84 -11.99
CA LYS A 247 -5.54 -24.80 -11.94
C LYS A 247 -6.08 -23.40 -11.65
N GLU A 248 -5.25 -22.47 -11.20
CA GLU A 248 -5.71 -21.12 -10.84
C GLU A 248 -6.10 -20.30 -12.08
N ASN A 249 -7.23 -19.59 -11.98
CA ASN A 249 -7.70 -18.70 -13.04
C ASN A 249 -7.06 -17.31 -12.87
N LEU A 250 -6.00 -17.04 -13.64
CA LEU A 250 -5.20 -15.82 -13.52
C LEU A 250 -6.01 -14.54 -13.77
N ALA A 251 -6.99 -14.57 -14.68
CA ALA A 251 -7.81 -13.40 -14.99
C ALA A 251 -8.72 -13.05 -13.80
N SER A 252 -9.42 -14.06 -13.26
CA SER A 252 -10.25 -13.86 -12.08
C SER A 252 -9.42 -13.44 -10.86
N THR A 253 -8.24 -14.03 -10.65
CA THR A 253 -7.33 -13.61 -9.58
C THR A 253 -6.90 -12.16 -9.75
N ALA A 254 -6.51 -11.74 -10.95
CA ALA A 254 -6.07 -10.36 -11.21
C ALA A 254 -7.18 -9.34 -10.96
N VAL A 255 -8.40 -9.62 -11.43
CA VAL A 255 -9.55 -8.76 -11.17
C VAL A 255 -9.87 -8.68 -9.68
N SER A 256 -9.89 -9.82 -8.97
CA SER A 256 -10.13 -9.83 -7.51
C SER A 256 -9.09 -9.01 -6.75
N VAL A 257 -7.81 -9.13 -7.10
CA VAL A 257 -6.74 -8.37 -6.45
C VAL A 257 -6.89 -6.87 -6.74
N ALA A 258 -7.10 -6.49 -8.00
CA ALA A 258 -7.25 -5.09 -8.39
C ALA A 258 -8.47 -4.40 -7.78
N LEU A 259 -9.60 -5.13 -7.68
CA LEU A 259 -10.81 -4.61 -7.03
C LEU A 259 -10.62 -4.46 -5.52
N SER A 260 -10.01 -5.44 -4.85
CA SER A 260 -9.69 -5.34 -3.42
C SER A 260 -8.76 -4.16 -3.15
N ASP A 261 -7.70 -4.00 -3.95
CA ASP A 261 -6.76 -2.87 -3.86
C ASP A 261 -7.47 -1.53 -4.04
N SER A 262 -8.25 -1.38 -5.11
CA SER A 262 -9.00 -0.16 -5.42
C SER A 262 -10.01 0.18 -4.32
N LEU A 263 -10.68 -0.83 -3.75
CA LEU A 263 -11.61 -0.65 -2.64
C LEU A 263 -10.90 -0.07 -1.42
N ILE A 264 -9.72 -0.59 -1.06
CA ILE A 264 -8.95 -0.03 0.06
C ILE A 264 -8.48 1.39 -0.24
N ALA A 265 -8.08 1.70 -1.48
CA ALA A 265 -7.71 3.06 -1.86
C ALA A 265 -8.89 4.04 -1.74
N ILE A 266 -10.08 3.66 -2.20
CA ILE A 266 -11.30 4.46 -2.05
C ILE A 266 -11.66 4.65 -0.58
N LEU A 267 -11.63 3.57 0.22
CA LEU A 267 -11.88 3.65 1.65
C LEU A 267 -10.84 4.51 2.37
N ALA A 268 -9.57 4.45 1.99
CA ALA A 268 -8.55 5.35 2.51
C ALA A 268 -8.84 6.82 2.16
N GLY A 269 -9.31 7.10 0.95
CA GLY A 269 -9.81 8.42 0.58
C GLY A 269 -10.97 8.87 1.47
N VAL A 270 -11.97 8.01 1.69
CA VAL A 270 -13.13 8.28 2.55
C VAL A 270 -12.73 8.43 4.03
N MET A 271 -11.69 7.75 4.47
CA MET A 271 -11.13 7.89 5.81
C MET A 271 -10.41 9.23 5.97
N ILE A 272 -9.65 9.67 4.97
CA ILE A 272 -8.77 10.83 5.07
C ILE A 272 -9.48 12.13 4.71
N PHE A 273 -10.13 12.25 3.55
CA PHE A 273 -10.62 13.55 3.07
C PHE A 273 -11.71 14.19 3.94
N PRO A 274 -12.73 13.47 4.46
CA PRO A 274 -13.70 14.08 5.36
C PRO A 274 -13.03 14.69 6.61
N ALA A 275 -12.09 13.97 7.23
CA ALA A 275 -11.31 14.49 8.36
C ALA A 275 -10.41 15.67 7.97
N VAL A 276 -9.75 15.62 6.81
CA VAL A 276 -8.94 16.74 6.28
C VAL A 276 -9.76 18.03 6.22
N PHE A 277 -10.96 17.97 5.66
CA PHE A 277 -11.85 19.14 5.54
C PHE A 277 -12.46 19.54 6.89
N ALA A 278 -12.82 18.59 7.75
CA ALA A 278 -13.34 18.86 9.09
C ALA A 278 -12.31 19.55 9.99
N PHE A 279 -11.02 19.20 9.84
CA PHE A 279 -9.92 19.76 10.61
C PHE A 279 -9.29 21.00 9.97
N GLY A 280 -9.75 21.42 8.78
CA GLY A 280 -9.17 22.54 8.06
C GLY A 280 -7.74 22.29 7.55
N ILE A 281 -7.36 21.04 7.36
CA ILE A 281 -6.06 20.63 6.80
C ILE A 281 -6.08 20.89 5.29
N GLU A 282 -4.98 21.41 4.74
CA GLU A 282 -4.84 21.57 3.31
C GLU A 282 -4.66 20.19 2.63
N PRO A 283 -5.52 19.80 1.66
CA PRO A 283 -5.45 18.48 1.02
C PRO A 283 -4.18 18.27 0.18
N THR A 284 -3.42 19.33 -0.08
CA THR A 284 -2.21 19.37 -0.90
C THR A 284 -0.91 19.41 -0.09
N CYS A 285 -0.95 19.09 1.21
CA CYS A 285 0.25 19.06 2.07
C CYS A 285 1.18 17.84 1.84
N GLY A 286 0.88 17.01 0.84
CA GLY A 286 1.77 15.94 0.38
C GLY A 286 1.96 14.82 1.41
N PRO A 287 3.18 14.25 1.54
CA PRO A 287 3.44 13.08 2.38
C PRO A 287 3.01 13.17 3.85
N SER A 288 2.83 14.37 4.42
CA SER A 288 2.43 14.58 5.81
C SER A 288 0.93 14.35 6.05
N LEU A 289 0.10 14.46 5.00
CA LEU A 289 -1.37 14.49 5.09
C LEU A 289 -1.94 13.44 6.04
N VAL A 290 -1.53 12.20 5.86
CA VAL A 290 -2.05 11.05 6.62
C VAL A 290 -1.50 11.01 8.05
N PHE A 291 -0.26 11.44 8.25
CA PHE A 291 0.41 11.50 9.56
C PHE A 291 -0.05 12.68 10.43
N ILE A 292 -0.77 13.65 9.85
CA ILE A 292 -1.45 14.73 10.58
C ILE A 292 -2.91 14.34 10.84
N THR A 293 -3.58 13.87 9.78
CA THR A 293 -5.02 13.59 9.81
C THR A 293 -5.38 12.44 10.75
N LEU A 294 -4.64 11.32 10.69
CA LEU A 294 -4.97 10.12 11.49
C LEU A 294 -4.90 10.36 13.00
N PRO A 295 -3.82 10.94 13.58
CA PRO A 295 -3.83 11.32 14.99
C PRO A 295 -4.99 12.26 15.35
N GLY A 296 -5.34 13.20 14.47
CA GLY A 296 -6.51 14.05 14.64
C GLY A 296 -7.81 13.26 14.76
N ILE A 297 -8.03 12.24 13.90
CA ILE A 297 -9.19 11.34 13.98
C ILE A 297 -9.19 10.58 15.31
N PHE A 298 -8.06 10.03 15.73
CA PHE A 298 -7.97 9.25 16.96
C PHE A 298 -8.31 10.09 18.19
N GLN A 299 -7.86 11.34 18.26
CA GLN A 299 -8.22 12.26 19.35
C GLN A 299 -9.74 12.51 19.44
N GLN A 300 -10.48 12.33 18.35
CA GLN A 300 -11.93 12.50 18.29
C GLN A 300 -12.70 11.21 18.61
N MET A 301 -12.02 10.14 19.01
CA MET A 301 -12.62 8.84 19.33
C MET A 301 -12.49 8.51 20.81
N PHE A 302 -13.52 7.85 21.37
CA PHE A 302 -13.37 7.18 22.64
C PHE A 302 -12.33 6.05 22.49
N TRP A 303 -11.33 6.02 23.38
CA TRP A 303 -10.17 5.12 23.29
C TRP A 303 -9.32 5.33 22.01
N GLY A 304 -9.21 6.57 21.55
CA GLY A 304 -8.40 6.95 20.39
C GLY A 304 -7.01 6.33 20.32
N ASP A 305 -6.26 6.36 21.43
CA ASP A 305 -4.89 5.84 21.48
C ASP A 305 -4.81 4.31 21.24
N PHE A 306 -5.83 3.56 21.68
CA PHE A 306 -5.94 2.13 21.43
C PHE A 306 -6.16 1.87 19.93
N PHE A 307 -7.09 2.60 19.31
CA PHE A 307 -7.34 2.49 17.86
C PHE A 307 -6.12 2.94 17.04
N GLY A 308 -5.46 4.03 17.44
CA GLY A 308 -4.25 4.52 16.79
C GLY A 308 -3.09 3.53 16.86
N THR A 309 -2.85 2.95 18.05
CA THR A 309 -1.82 1.92 18.23
C THR A 309 -2.05 0.73 17.31
N ILE A 310 -3.28 0.17 17.31
CA ILE A 310 -3.62 -0.97 16.45
C ILE A 310 -3.51 -0.58 14.98
N PHE A 311 -3.98 0.61 14.60
CA PHE A 311 -3.91 1.08 13.22
C PHE A 311 -2.48 1.14 12.70
N PHE A 312 -1.57 1.79 13.44
CA PHE A 312 -0.18 1.91 12.99
C PHE A 312 0.56 0.57 13.02
N ILE A 313 0.23 -0.36 13.93
CA ILE A 313 0.73 -1.73 13.89
C ILE A 313 0.31 -2.42 12.58
N LEU A 314 -0.98 -2.34 12.23
CA LEU A 314 -1.52 -2.97 11.02
C LEU A 314 -1.06 -2.31 9.73
N LEU A 315 -0.82 -0.99 9.75
CA LEU A 315 -0.27 -0.27 8.62
C LEU A 315 1.20 -0.63 8.35
N THR A 316 1.94 -1.00 9.40
CA THR A 316 3.35 -1.38 9.29
C THR A 316 3.55 -2.84 8.86
N SER A 317 2.51 -3.67 9.00
CA SER A 317 2.58 -5.13 8.80
C SER A 317 2.51 -5.61 7.36
#